data_AF-A0A455X2W7-F1
#
_entry.id   AF-A0A455X2W7-F1
#
_cell.length_a   1.000
_cell.length_b   1.000
_cell.length_c   1.000
_cell.angle_alpha   90.00
_cell.angle_beta   90.00
_cell.angle_gamma   90.00
#
_symmetry.space_group_name_H-M   'P 1'
#
loop_
_entity.id
_entity.type
_entity.pdbx_description
1 polymer ?
#
loop_
_entity_poly.entity_id
_entity_poly.type
_entity_poly.pdbx_seq_one_letter_code
_entity_poly.pdbx_strand_id
1 'polypeptide(L)'
;MNSHIYILTDGVNTKIGITTDLAKRMASYNTHNATIQLVEKYPCAEDEAKRVETAIKSIFKGQLTGKGKEWFSVSPDVVDRYVSNLLEKPLSELLLPSFHGAQLTAVADDLKEDILKQIQARNIKSVQLKQQFAELFATKFSLGIVEHKLPENVVVKDNLSIDIHHCISPSESRIVKEAVTNNHIRMPCEDHVWRFFNLVKLASGYYIAVCTAKVSMPYIERLQKEDAETEVAEFAYALGLYATFHHEWSWHFPNKTGLILYQPKTPFHLTLKRWDQSFRKWIIERREVLKNEPFQDRDMLAKTIEDIAHDNSFPLDIQSYPELCQKYFSPFLGFATYDEYPHWQKEAHIFLLEKWKASMGQENKGGKS
;
A
#
# COMPACT_ATOMS: atom_id res chain seq x y z
N MET A 1 26.46 13.75 -0.35
CA MET A 1 26.27 15.22 -0.26
C MET A 1 24.79 15.52 -0.43
N ASN A 2 24.25 16.50 0.28
CA ASN A 2 22.85 16.90 0.09
C ASN A 2 22.73 17.66 -1.23
N SER A 3 21.81 17.22 -2.08
CA SER A 3 21.46 17.84 -3.35
C SER A 3 20.00 18.28 -3.29
N HIS A 4 19.59 19.10 -4.25
CA HIS A 4 18.21 19.52 -4.42
C HIS A 4 17.75 19.16 -5.82
N ILE A 5 16.59 18.52 -5.93
CA ILE A 5 15.79 18.61 -7.15
C ILE A 5 15.05 19.94 -7.11
N TYR A 6 15.01 20.67 -8.22
CA TYR A 6 14.25 21.90 -8.33
C TYR A 6 13.40 21.90 -9.60
N ILE A 7 12.21 22.49 -9.50
CA ILE A 7 11.26 22.65 -10.60
C ILE A 7 11.16 24.14 -10.91
N LEU A 8 11.45 24.52 -12.15
CA LEU A 8 11.31 25.88 -12.66
C LEU A 8 10.17 25.97 -13.67
N THR A 9 9.59 27.15 -13.79
CA THR A 9 8.67 27.50 -14.88
C THR A 9 9.08 28.83 -15.50
N ASP A 10 8.91 28.97 -16.82
CA ASP A 10 9.00 30.27 -17.52
C ASP A 10 7.62 30.91 -17.76
N GLY A 11 6.56 30.33 -17.18
CA GLY A 11 5.15 30.68 -17.38
C GLY A 11 4.44 29.81 -18.43
N VAL A 12 5.19 29.12 -19.30
CA VAL A 12 4.65 28.27 -20.38
C VAL A 12 5.21 26.85 -20.31
N ASN A 13 6.50 26.70 -20.03
CA ASN A 13 7.24 25.45 -19.98
C ASN A 13 7.80 25.22 -18.59
N THR A 14 7.98 23.95 -18.25
CA THR A 14 8.57 23.51 -16.98
C THR A 14 9.95 22.92 -17.21
N LYS A 15 10.87 23.12 -16.26
CA LYS A 15 12.19 22.48 -16.23
C LYS A 15 12.43 21.83 -14.89
N ILE A 16 13.01 20.63 -14.92
CA ILE A 16 13.55 19.95 -13.73
C ILE A 16 15.07 20.01 -13.79
N GLY A 17 15.72 20.18 -12.64
CA GLY A 17 17.17 20.04 -12.54
C GLY A 17 17.63 19.65 -11.15
N ILE A 18 18.92 19.33 -11.05
CA ILE A 18 19.59 18.98 -9.79
C ILE A 18 20.69 20.00 -9.46
N THR A 19 20.91 20.30 -8.18
CA THR A 19 22.02 21.15 -7.73
C THR A 19 22.37 20.95 -6.27
N THR A 20 23.66 21.05 -5.94
CA THR A 20 24.15 21.09 -4.56
C THR A 20 24.11 22.50 -3.96
N ASP A 21 23.96 23.54 -4.78
CA ASP A 21 23.90 24.95 -4.36
C ASP A 21 22.77 25.67 -5.13
N LEU A 22 21.56 25.57 -4.56
CA LEU A 22 20.36 26.13 -5.16
C LEU A 22 20.43 27.67 -5.25
N ALA A 23 21.03 28.34 -4.26
CA ALA A 23 21.12 29.79 -4.24
C ALA A 23 21.96 30.30 -5.42
N LYS A 24 23.14 29.72 -5.63
CA LYS A 24 24.00 30.04 -6.78
C LYS A 24 23.32 29.72 -8.10
N ARG A 25 22.59 28.59 -8.17
CA ARG A 25 21.87 28.20 -9.40
C ARG A 25 20.75 29.18 -9.74
N MET A 26 19.96 29.62 -8.76
CA MET A 26 18.90 30.60 -8.97
C MET A 26 19.44 31.99 -9.36
N ALA A 27 20.56 32.43 -8.79
CA ALA A 27 21.21 33.68 -9.19
C ALA A 27 21.61 33.69 -10.67
N SER A 28 22.11 32.56 -11.19
CA SER A 28 22.42 32.42 -12.61
C SER A 28 21.18 32.53 -13.50
N TYR A 29 20.06 31.88 -13.14
CA TYR A 29 18.83 31.98 -13.93
C TYR A 29 18.24 33.40 -13.93
N ASN A 30 18.21 34.07 -12.78
CA ASN A 30 17.71 35.44 -12.67
C ASN A 30 18.51 36.43 -13.53
N THR A 31 19.78 36.15 -13.81
CA THR A 31 20.64 36.98 -14.67
C THR A 31 20.31 36.82 -16.15
N HIS A 32 19.80 35.66 -16.58
CA HIS A 32 19.57 35.33 -17.99
C HIS A 32 18.11 35.47 -18.42
N ASN A 33 17.16 35.28 -17.52
CA ASN A 33 15.74 35.45 -17.81
C ASN A 33 14.94 35.75 -16.53
N ALA A 34 14.43 36.98 -16.42
CA ALA A 34 13.66 37.44 -15.27
C ALA A 34 12.29 36.78 -15.11
N THR A 35 11.79 36.06 -16.13
CA THR A 35 10.49 35.36 -16.05
C THR A 35 10.58 33.97 -15.43
N ILE A 36 11.78 33.46 -15.17
CA ILE A 36 11.97 32.13 -14.58
C ILE A 36 11.63 32.17 -13.09
N GLN A 37 10.71 31.30 -12.68
CA GLN A 37 10.29 31.15 -11.28
C GLN A 37 10.61 29.75 -10.77
N LEU A 38 11.12 29.67 -9.54
CA LEU A 38 11.21 28.41 -8.80
C LEU A 38 9.82 28.06 -8.27
N VAL A 39 9.30 26.91 -8.70
CA VAL A 39 7.99 26.41 -8.26
C VAL A 39 8.13 25.59 -6.99
N GLU A 40 9.01 24.59 -7.01
CA GLU A 40 9.20 23.68 -5.88
C GLU A 40 10.64 23.16 -5.81
N LYS A 41 11.08 22.74 -4.62
CA LYS A 41 12.38 22.12 -4.39
C LYS A 41 12.31 20.95 -3.40
N TYR A 42 13.13 19.94 -3.66
CA TYR A 42 13.16 18.73 -2.85
C TYR A 42 14.59 18.43 -2.39
N PRO A 43 14.88 18.49 -1.08
CA PRO A 43 16.19 18.07 -0.56
C PRO A 43 16.29 16.55 -0.59
N CYS A 44 17.35 16.01 -1.20
CA CYS A 44 17.58 14.56 -1.26
C CYS A 44 19.07 14.22 -1.43
N ALA A 45 19.40 12.93 -1.35
CA ALA A 45 20.73 12.46 -1.71
C ALA A 45 21.00 12.70 -3.20
N GLU A 46 22.26 12.96 -3.57
CA GLU A 46 22.63 13.26 -4.96
C GLU A 46 22.29 12.15 -5.95
N ASP A 47 22.52 10.89 -5.58
CA ASP A 47 22.22 9.74 -6.44
C ASP A 47 20.72 9.57 -6.67
N GLU A 48 19.93 9.86 -5.62
CA GLU A 48 18.47 9.86 -5.70
C GLU A 48 17.96 11.02 -6.57
N ALA A 49 18.56 12.21 -6.44
CA ALA A 49 18.26 13.35 -7.30
C ALA A 49 18.46 13.01 -8.78
N LYS A 50 19.58 12.35 -9.10
CA LYS A 50 19.91 11.90 -10.47
C LYS A 50 18.93 10.85 -10.97
N ARG A 51 18.55 9.88 -10.13
CA ARG A 51 17.57 8.83 -10.48
C ARG A 51 16.22 9.44 -10.83
N VAL A 52 15.70 10.33 -9.98
CA VAL A 52 14.40 10.98 -10.18
C VAL A 52 14.43 11.89 -11.40
N GLU A 53 15.47 12.72 -11.56
CA GLU A 53 15.62 13.60 -12.73
C GLU A 53 15.63 12.78 -14.04
N THR A 54 16.36 11.67 -14.06
CA THR A 54 16.44 10.76 -15.23
C THR A 54 15.08 10.15 -15.54
N ALA A 55 14.35 9.69 -14.53
CA ALA A 55 13.01 9.13 -14.70
C ALA A 55 12.03 10.16 -15.26
N ILE A 56 11.99 11.38 -14.70
CA ILE A 56 11.15 12.48 -15.19
C ILE A 56 11.46 12.83 -16.66
N LYS A 57 12.76 12.98 -16.98
CA LYS A 57 13.21 13.25 -18.36
C LYS A 57 12.81 12.15 -19.34
N SER A 58 12.82 10.89 -18.90
CA SER A 58 12.35 9.75 -19.70
C SER A 58 10.84 9.79 -19.92
N ILE A 59 10.06 10.02 -18.87
CA ILE A 59 8.58 10.09 -18.90
C ILE A 59 8.11 11.20 -19.86
N PHE A 60 8.71 12.39 -19.79
CA PHE A 60 8.30 13.54 -20.60
C PHE A 60 9.15 13.75 -21.85
N LYS A 61 9.90 12.73 -22.30
CA LYS A 61 10.78 12.81 -23.48
C LYS A 61 10.06 13.29 -24.75
N GLY A 62 8.81 12.88 -24.94
CA GLY A 62 7.97 13.29 -26.08
C GLY A 62 7.45 14.73 -26.00
N GLN A 63 7.64 15.42 -24.88
CA GLN A 63 7.14 16.77 -24.62
C GLN A 63 8.27 17.78 -24.42
N LEU A 64 9.49 17.43 -24.84
CA LEU A 64 10.66 18.29 -24.74
C LEU A 64 10.57 19.49 -25.70
N THR A 65 10.81 20.69 -25.19
CA THR A 65 10.80 21.96 -25.92
C THR A 65 12.11 22.73 -25.77
N GLY A 66 12.29 23.74 -26.63
CA GLY A 66 13.46 24.61 -26.64
C GLY A 66 14.71 24.01 -27.31
N LYS A 67 15.66 24.87 -27.70
CA LYS A 67 16.90 24.47 -28.41
C LYS A 67 17.78 23.51 -27.58
N GLY A 68 17.73 23.61 -26.26
CA GLY A 68 18.49 22.76 -25.35
C GLY A 68 17.83 21.41 -25.02
N LYS A 69 16.56 21.20 -25.38
CA LYS A 69 15.76 20.04 -24.92
C LYS A 69 15.82 19.84 -23.40
N GLU A 70 15.78 20.95 -22.67
CA GLU A 70 15.83 20.97 -21.21
C GLU A 70 14.51 21.39 -20.58
N TRP A 71 13.54 21.81 -21.40
CA TRP A 71 12.22 22.27 -20.97
C TRP A 71 11.15 21.30 -21.46
N PHE A 72 10.03 21.23 -20.76
CA PHE A 72 8.88 20.41 -21.10
C PHE A 72 7.64 21.28 -21.31
N SER A 73 6.83 20.98 -22.31
CA SER A 73 5.50 21.57 -22.50
C SER A 73 4.45 20.95 -21.55
N VAL A 74 4.79 20.86 -20.27
CA VAL A 74 4.00 20.26 -19.19
C VAL A 74 3.83 21.30 -18.09
N SER A 75 2.67 21.35 -17.44
CA SER A 75 2.45 22.22 -16.28
C SER A 75 3.33 21.79 -15.08
N PRO A 76 3.82 22.73 -14.27
CA PRO A 76 4.72 22.41 -13.17
C PRO A 76 4.08 21.49 -12.13
N ASP A 77 2.78 21.63 -11.84
CA ASP A 77 2.04 20.76 -10.90
C ASP A 77 2.05 19.27 -11.28
N VAL A 78 2.15 18.98 -12.58
CA VAL A 78 2.22 17.60 -13.06
C VAL A 78 3.62 17.06 -12.81
N VAL A 79 4.66 17.81 -13.16
CA VAL A 79 6.05 17.43 -12.90
C VAL A 79 6.28 17.26 -11.40
N ASP A 80 5.75 18.17 -10.59
CA ASP A 80 5.78 18.15 -9.13
C ASP A 80 5.23 16.85 -8.56
N ARG A 81 4.02 16.46 -8.97
CA ARG A 81 3.39 15.20 -8.56
C ARG A 81 4.23 13.97 -8.91
N TYR A 82 4.90 13.96 -10.07
CA TYR A 82 5.78 12.84 -10.41
C TYR A 82 7.06 12.86 -9.57
N VAL A 83 7.65 14.03 -9.31
CA VAL A 83 8.83 14.16 -8.45
C VAL A 83 8.51 13.71 -7.02
N SER A 84 7.39 14.16 -6.45
CA SER A 84 6.94 13.77 -5.12
C SER A 84 6.68 12.27 -4.98
N ASN A 85 6.19 11.63 -6.05
CA ASN A 85 5.94 10.19 -6.08
C ASN A 85 7.21 9.37 -6.31
N LEU A 86 8.17 9.92 -7.06
CA LEU A 86 9.41 9.24 -7.40
C LEU A 86 10.44 9.35 -6.31
N LEU A 87 10.55 10.49 -5.63
CA LEU A 87 11.42 10.63 -4.47
C LEU A 87 10.99 9.62 -3.41
N GLU A 88 11.90 8.69 -3.11
CA GLU A 88 11.77 7.89 -1.91
C GLU A 88 11.75 8.88 -0.74
N LYS A 89 10.60 9.05 -0.09
CA LYS A 89 10.53 9.78 1.17
C LYS A 89 11.63 9.19 2.06
N PRO A 90 12.60 9.98 2.55
CA PRO A 90 13.69 9.44 3.33
C PRO A 90 13.10 8.65 4.49
N LEU A 91 13.40 7.35 4.50
CA LEU A 91 13.01 6.35 5.49
C LEU A 91 13.59 6.64 6.90
N SER A 92 14.13 7.84 7.14
CA SER A 92 14.77 8.26 8.39
C SER A 92 13.78 8.60 9.50
N GLU A 93 12.48 8.65 9.21
CA GLU A 93 11.49 8.26 10.19
C GLU A 93 11.01 6.86 9.77
N LEU A 94 11.62 5.84 10.38
CA LEU A 94 10.85 4.70 10.83
C LEU A 94 9.67 5.29 11.60
N LEU A 95 8.59 5.63 10.88
CA LEU A 95 7.30 5.94 11.46
C LEU A 95 6.81 4.62 12.05
N LEU A 96 7.37 4.28 13.21
CA LEU A 96 6.55 3.87 14.33
C LEU A 96 5.22 4.62 14.17
N PRO A 97 4.09 3.90 13.92
CA PRO A 97 2.82 4.57 13.68
C PRO A 97 2.63 5.60 14.78
N SER A 98 2.30 6.85 14.42
CA SER A 98 2.25 7.96 15.38
C SER A 98 1.51 7.50 16.63
N PHE A 99 2.28 7.20 17.67
CA PHE A 99 1.80 6.41 18.80
C PHE A 99 1.06 7.35 19.73
N HIS A 100 -0.23 7.49 19.49
CA HIS A 100 -1.18 8.27 20.29
C HIS A 100 -0.90 9.79 20.33
N GLY A 101 -1.94 10.58 20.61
CA GLY A 101 -1.79 12.01 20.91
C GLY A 101 -1.56 12.94 19.71
N ALA A 102 -1.75 12.47 18.48
CA ALA A 102 -1.81 13.37 17.33
C ALA A 102 -3.00 14.32 17.50
N GLN A 103 -2.73 15.60 17.75
CA GLN A 103 -3.79 16.60 17.89
C GLN A 103 -4.59 16.76 16.59
N LEU A 104 -5.91 16.90 16.73
CA LEU A 104 -6.78 17.29 15.64
C LEU A 104 -6.29 18.60 15.01
N THR A 105 -6.31 18.66 13.68
CA THR A 105 -6.14 19.92 12.97
C THR A 105 -7.43 20.73 13.05
N ALA A 106 -7.37 22.05 12.91
CA ALA A 106 -8.57 22.89 12.86
C ALA A 106 -9.59 22.41 11.81
N VAL A 107 -9.09 22.02 10.63
CA VAL A 107 -9.92 21.45 9.55
C VAL A 107 -10.61 20.14 9.97
N ALA A 108 -9.91 19.27 10.71
CA ALA A 108 -10.51 18.05 11.21
C ALA A 108 -11.57 18.35 12.27
N ASP A 109 -11.34 19.32 13.14
CA ASP A 109 -12.30 19.71 14.18
C ASP A 109 -13.58 20.33 13.57
N ASP A 110 -13.44 21.22 12.58
CA ASP A 110 -14.58 21.79 11.85
C ASP A 110 -15.43 20.69 11.18
N LEU A 111 -14.77 19.74 10.48
CA LEU A 111 -15.46 18.60 9.87
C LEU A 111 -16.17 17.73 10.91
N LYS A 112 -15.58 17.56 12.09
CA LYS A 112 -16.15 16.80 13.19
C LYS A 112 -17.45 17.43 13.68
N GLU A 113 -17.46 18.74 13.88
CA GLU A 113 -18.65 19.49 14.26
C GLU A 113 -19.75 19.39 13.20
N ASP A 114 -19.38 19.52 11.93
CA ASP A 114 -20.35 19.46 10.84
C ASP A 114 -20.96 18.07 10.71
N ILE A 115 -20.17 17.00 10.86
CA ILE A 115 -20.67 15.63 10.93
C ILE A 115 -21.70 15.49 12.07
N LEU A 116 -21.40 16.02 13.26
CA LEU A 116 -22.31 15.97 14.41
C LEU A 116 -23.63 16.68 14.13
N LYS A 117 -23.57 17.91 13.59
CA LYS A 117 -24.76 18.69 13.21
C LYS A 117 -25.62 17.91 12.22
N GLN A 118 -25.02 17.28 11.20
CA GLN A 118 -25.76 16.49 10.20
C GLN A 118 -26.35 15.18 10.77
N ILE A 119 -25.65 14.49 11.67
CA ILE A 119 -26.17 13.28 12.33
C ILE A 119 -27.39 13.63 13.19
N GLN A 120 -27.31 14.70 13.98
CA GLN A 120 -28.42 15.17 14.82
C GLN A 120 -29.64 15.58 13.99
N ALA A 121 -29.40 16.22 12.83
CA ALA A 121 -30.43 16.55 11.85
C ALA A 121 -30.93 15.35 11.02
N ARG A 122 -30.40 14.14 11.24
CA ARG A 122 -30.70 12.91 10.47
C ARG A 122 -30.50 13.07 8.96
N ASN A 123 -29.47 13.81 8.57
CA ASN A 123 -29.20 14.15 7.17
C ASN A 123 -28.19 13.19 6.52
N ILE A 124 -28.47 12.78 5.28
CA ILE A 124 -27.60 11.91 4.47
C ILE A 124 -26.25 12.56 4.14
N LYS A 125 -26.17 13.90 4.16
CA LYS A 125 -24.91 14.65 3.96
C LYS A 125 -23.80 14.25 4.93
N SER A 126 -24.15 13.67 6.08
CA SER A 126 -23.17 13.11 7.02
C SER A 126 -22.26 12.05 6.38
N VAL A 127 -22.72 11.31 5.37
CA VAL A 127 -21.89 10.30 4.69
C VAL A 127 -20.74 10.94 3.90
N GLN A 128 -21.00 12.03 3.18
CA GLN A 128 -19.97 12.73 2.39
C GLN A 128 -18.93 13.38 3.30
N LEU A 129 -19.36 13.98 4.41
CA LEU A 129 -18.46 14.55 5.39
C LEU A 129 -17.59 13.48 6.06
N LYS A 130 -18.15 12.30 6.36
CA LYS A 130 -17.38 11.14 6.87
C LYS A 130 -16.33 10.66 5.87
N GLN A 131 -16.64 10.66 4.58
CA GLN A 131 -15.68 10.33 3.52
C GLN A 131 -14.53 11.35 3.45
N GLN A 132 -14.84 12.65 3.51
CA GLN A 132 -13.84 13.71 3.54
C GLN A 132 -12.94 13.62 4.78
N PHE A 133 -13.52 13.31 5.94
CA PHE A 133 -12.77 13.11 7.17
C PHE A 133 -11.84 11.90 7.05
N ALA A 134 -12.32 10.77 6.50
CA ALA A 134 -11.50 9.59 6.28
C ALA A 134 -10.32 9.89 5.33
N GLU A 135 -10.52 10.70 4.29
CA GLU A 135 -9.43 11.15 3.39
C GLU A 135 -8.41 12.03 4.11
N LEU A 136 -8.87 12.95 4.97
CA LEU A 136 -8.01 13.78 5.80
C LEU A 136 -7.19 12.94 6.78
N PHE A 137 -7.83 11.97 7.44
CA PHE A 137 -7.18 11.01 8.33
C PHE A 137 -6.13 10.18 7.58
N ALA A 138 -6.48 9.64 6.40
CA ALA A 138 -5.55 8.88 5.56
C ALA A 138 -4.29 9.69 5.21
N THR A 139 -4.47 10.97 4.90
CA THR A 139 -3.37 11.90 4.56
C THR A 139 -2.50 12.17 5.79
N LYS A 140 -3.13 12.50 6.93
CA LYS A 140 -2.44 12.82 8.18
C LYS A 140 -1.55 11.67 8.67
N PHE A 141 -2.05 10.45 8.56
CA PHE A 141 -1.36 9.24 9.05
C PHE A 141 -0.66 8.45 7.93
N SER A 142 -0.60 8.98 6.70
CA SER A 142 0.03 8.33 5.53
C SER A 142 -0.45 6.88 5.28
N LEU A 143 -1.76 6.65 5.36
CA LEU A 143 -2.36 5.30 5.32
C LEU A 143 -2.65 4.78 3.91
N GLY A 144 -2.54 5.64 2.89
CA GLY A 144 -2.87 5.34 1.50
C GLY A 144 -4.22 5.92 1.06
N ILE A 145 -4.88 5.25 0.13
CA ILE A 145 -6.14 5.64 -0.51
C ILE A 145 -7.31 5.00 0.23
N VAL A 146 -8.32 5.80 0.57
CA VAL A 146 -9.57 5.30 1.18
C VAL A 146 -10.37 4.48 0.17
N GLU A 147 -11.07 3.45 0.64
CA GLU A 147 -11.80 2.51 -0.23
C GLU A 147 -12.69 3.16 -1.31
N HIS A 148 -13.42 4.23 -0.98
CA HIS A 148 -14.33 4.91 -1.92
C HIS A 148 -13.61 5.76 -2.99
N LYS A 149 -12.29 5.92 -2.88
CA LYS A 149 -11.42 6.61 -3.85
C LYS A 149 -10.56 5.65 -4.67
N LEU A 150 -10.70 4.35 -4.49
CA LEU A 150 -10.00 3.37 -5.31
C LEU A 150 -10.42 3.50 -6.78
N PRO A 151 -9.49 3.38 -7.74
CA PRO A 151 -9.83 3.47 -9.15
C PRO A 151 -10.60 2.22 -9.61
N GLU A 152 -11.36 2.36 -10.69
CA GLU A 152 -12.21 1.28 -11.21
C GLU A 152 -11.42 0.09 -11.76
N ASN A 153 -10.16 0.30 -12.16
CA ASN A 153 -9.29 -0.73 -12.71
C ASN A 153 -8.50 -1.52 -11.63
N VAL A 154 -9.01 -1.56 -10.40
CA VAL A 154 -8.53 -2.49 -9.37
C VAL A 154 -9.13 -3.87 -9.62
N VAL A 155 -8.29 -4.86 -9.88
CA VAL A 155 -8.72 -6.25 -10.16
C VAL A 155 -8.81 -7.11 -8.91
N VAL A 156 -8.04 -6.78 -7.87
CA VAL A 156 -8.04 -7.49 -6.57
C VAL A 156 -7.92 -6.46 -5.45
N LYS A 157 -8.75 -6.63 -4.42
CA LYS A 157 -8.66 -5.89 -3.15
C LYS A 157 -8.20 -6.85 -2.05
N ASP A 158 -6.94 -6.76 -1.67
CA ASP A 158 -6.43 -7.52 -0.54
C ASP A 158 -6.87 -6.82 0.75
N ASN A 159 -7.69 -7.51 1.53
CA ASN A 159 -8.11 -7.01 2.85
C ASN A 159 -6.96 -7.12 3.85
N LEU A 160 -7.05 -6.38 4.97
CA LEU A 160 -6.09 -6.53 6.06
C LEU A 160 -6.08 -7.99 6.54
N SER A 161 -4.93 -8.64 6.40
CA SER A 161 -4.67 -10.02 6.79
C SER A 161 -3.60 -10.08 7.86
N ILE A 162 -3.17 -11.29 8.20
CA ILE A 162 -2.09 -11.48 9.16
C ILE A 162 -0.77 -11.03 8.55
N ASP A 163 0.11 -10.47 9.38
CA ASP A 163 1.50 -10.27 8.97
C ASP A 163 2.28 -11.53 9.32
N ILE A 164 2.39 -12.45 8.35
CA ILE A 164 3.06 -13.75 8.52
C ILE A 164 4.52 -13.65 9.00
N HIS A 165 5.15 -12.48 8.89
CA HIS A 165 6.53 -12.26 9.34
C HIS A 165 6.65 -11.78 10.78
N HIS A 166 5.55 -11.32 11.39
CA HIS A 166 5.53 -10.76 12.74
C HIS A 166 4.42 -11.32 13.63
N CYS A 167 3.55 -12.19 13.11
CA CYS A 167 2.54 -12.87 13.90
C CYS A 167 3.20 -13.86 14.85
N ILE A 168 2.50 -14.18 15.94
CA ILE A 168 2.87 -15.30 16.81
C ILE A 168 2.74 -16.59 15.99
N SER A 169 3.50 -17.63 16.37
CA SER A 169 3.37 -18.94 15.75
C SER A 169 1.90 -19.40 15.78
N PRO A 170 1.32 -19.90 14.67
CA PRO A 170 -0.05 -20.39 14.68
C PRO A 170 -0.25 -21.61 15.59
N SER A 171 0.81 -22.36 15.88
CA SER A 171 0.79 -23.45 16.88
C SER A 171 0.53 -22.93 18.30
N GLU A 172 0.79 -21.65 18.54
CA GLU A 172 0.66 -20.98 19.84
C GLU A 172 -0.57 -20.06 19.89
N SER A 173 -1.23 -19.81 18.75
CA SER A 173 -2.39 -18.90 18.67
C SER A 173 -3.48 -19.41 17.74
N ARG A 174 -4.61 -19.82 18.36
CA ARG A 174 -5.84 -20.21 17.64
C ARG A 174 -6.35 -19.08 16.73
N ILE A 175 -6.19 -17.83 17.15
CA ILE A 175 -6.61 -16.63 16.42
C ILE A 175 -5.89 -16.54 15.07
N VAL A 176 -4.57 -16.77 15.05
CA VAL A 176 -3.78 -16.76 13.81
C VAL A 176 -4.24 -17.87 12.87
N LYS A 177 -4.44 -19.08 13.38
CA LYS A 177 -4.94 -20.21 12.58
C LYS A 177 -6.31 -19.94 11.97
N GLU A 178 -7.25 -19.40 12.75
CA GLU A 178 -8.58 -19.04 12.27
C GLU A 178 -8.54 -17.91 11.24
N ALA A 179 -7.68 -16.90 11.45
CA ALA A 179 -7.50 -15.79 10.52
C ALA A 179 -7.03 -16.25 9.13
N VAL A 180 -6.06 -17.16 9.08
CA VAL A 180 -5.59 -17.73 7.81
C VAL A 180 -6.63 -18.63 7.17
N THR A 181 -7.18 -19.58 7.94
CA THR A 181 -8.14 -20.56 7.41
C THR A 181 -9.38 -19.90 6.82
N ASN A 182 -9.88 -18.84 7.48
CA ASN A 182 -11.06 -18.10 7.02
C ASN A 182 -10.72 -16.98 6.02
N ASN A 183 -9.43 -16.71 5.79
CA ASN A 183 -8.93 -15.59 4.99
C ASN A 183 -9.60 -14.25 5.36
N HIS A 184 -9.92 -14.09 6.64
CA HIS A 184 -10.67 -12.97 7.18
C HIS A 184 -10.34 -12.78 8.65
N ILE A 185 -10.25 -11.52 9.06
CA ILE A 185 -9.97 -11.14 10.45
C ILE A 185 -11.08 -10.21 10.93
N ARG A 186 -11.78 -10.68 11.97
CA ARG A 186 -12.68 -9.85 12.76
C ARG A 186 -11.95 -9.42 14.02
N MET A 187 -11.67 -8.12 14.13
CA MET A 187 -10.95 -7.56 15.27
C MET A 187 -11.86 -7.49 16.52
N PRO A 188 -11.29 -7.57 17.73
CA PRO A 188 -11.99 -7.18 18.95
C PRO A 188 -12.50 -5.75 18.82
N CYS A 189 -13.68 -5.49 19.37
CA CYS A 189 -14.32 -4.18 19.27
C CYS A 189 -14.51 -3.67 17.83
N GLU A 190 -14.53 -4.56 16.83
CA GLU A 190 -14.79 -4.16 15.44
C GLU A 190 -16.20 -3.59 15.28
N ASP A 191 -16.27 -2.36 14.77
CA ASP A 191 -17.48 -1.64 14.43
C ASP A 191 -17.14 -0.52 13.42
N HIS A 192 -18.10 -0.12 12.59
CA HIS A 192 -17.97 1.01 11.66
C HIS A 192 -16.62 1.10 10.92
N VAL A 193 -16.30 0.04 10.17
CA VAL A 193 -14.96 -0.20 9.61
C VAL A 193 -14.67 0.65 8.38
N TRP A 194 -13.44 1.13 8.30
CA TRP A 194 -12.85 1.75 7.11
C TRP A 194 -11.52 1.09 6.76
N ARG A 195 -11.19 1.06 5.47
CA ARG A 195 -9.96 0.45 4.95
C ARG A 195 -9.19 1.45 4.09
N PHE A 196 -7.88 1.39 4.19
CA PHE A 196 -6.95 2.22 3.47
C PHE A 196 -5.96 1.33 2.72
N PHE A 197 -5.72 1.66 1.46
CA PHE A 197 -5.00 0.80 0.55
C PHE A 197 -3.87 1.54 -0.13
N ASN A 198 -2.82 0.82 -0.46
CA ASN A 198 -1.87 1.25 -1.46
C ASN A 198 -2.09 0.47 -2.75
N LEU A 199 -1.86 1.13 -3.88
CA LEU A 199 -2.02 0.53 -5.21
C LEU A 199 -0.71 -0.07 -5.69
N VAL A 200 -0.79 -1.31 -6.15
CA VAL A 200 0.32 -2.01 -6.80
C VAL A 200 -0.03 -2.21 -8.26
N LYS A 201 0.80 -1.69 -9.16
CA LYS A 201 0.55 -1.77 -10.60
C LYS A 201 0.97 -3.13 -11.14
N LEU A 202 0.10 -3.73 -11.95
CA LEU A 202 0.38 -4.95 -12.69
C LEU A 202 0.97 -4.66 -14.07
N ALA A 203 1.65 -5.63 -14.67
CA ALA A 203 2.18 -5.52 -16.03
C ALA A 203 1.09 -5.21 -17.07
N SER A 204 -0.15 -5.65 -16.81
CA SER A 204 -1.32 -5.37 -17.65
C SER A 204 -1.83 -3.93 -17.60
N GLY A 205 -1.31 -3.09 -16.69
CA GLY A 205 -1.78 -1.73 -16.45
C GLY A 205 -2.94 -1.60 -15.45
N TYR A 206 -3.49 -2.73 -14.98
CA TYR A 206 -4.46 -2.79 -13.87
C TYR A 206 -3.75 -2.66 -12.51
N TYR A 207 -4.53 -2.54 -11.45
CA TYR A 207 -4.02 -2.41 -10.07
C TYR A 207 -4.52 -3.51 -9.15
N ILE A 208 -3.72 -3.79 -8.13
CA ILE A 208 -4.14 -4.47 -6.91
C ILE A 208 -4.16 -3.43 -5.80
N ALA A 209 -5.24 -3.40 -5.02
CA ALA A 209 -5.33 -2.57 -3.83
C ALA A 209 -4.94 -3.41 -2.62
N VAL A 210 -3.79 -3.12 -2.02
CA VAL A 210 -3.28 -3.81 -0.82
C VAL A 210 -3.65 -3.02 0.41
N CYS A 211 -4.49 -3.58 1.28
CA CYS A 211 -4.91 -2.91 2.51
C CYS A 211 -3.73 -2.76 3.47
N THR A 212 -3.29 -1.53 3.70
CA THR A 212 -2.18 -1.20 4.60
C THR A 212 -2.64 -0.71 5.96
N ALA A 213 -3.92 -0.35 6.08
CA ALA A 213 -4.50 -0.02 7.37
C ALA A 213 -6.00 -0.31 7.41
N LYS A 214 -6.48 -0.71 8.58
CA LYS A 214 -7.90 -0.86 8.89
C LYS A 214 -8.22 0.01 10.10
N VAL A 215 -9.33 0.73 10.04
CA VAL A 215 -9.86 1.46 11.18
C VAL A 215 -11.16 0.83 11.63
N SER A 216 -11.32 0.70 12.94
CA SER A 216 -12.58 0.40 13.62
C SER A 216 -13.00 1.60 14.47
N MET A 217 -14.27 1.97 14.47
CA MET A 217 -14.81 3.06 15.29
C MET A 217 -15.94 2.57 16.20
N PRO A 218 -15.63 1.77 17.24
CA PRO A 218 -16.63 1.32 18.20
C PRO A 218 -17.13 2.46 19.08
N TYR A 219 -18.36 2.31 19.58
CA TYR A 219 -18.89 3.15 20.65
C TYR A 219 -17.98 3.11 21.88
N ILE A 220 -17.74 4.26 22.50
CA ILE A 220 -16.80 4.42 23.63
C ILE A 220 -17.19 3.50 24.79
N GLU A 221 -18.49 3.28 25.02
CA GLU A 221 -19.00 2.38 26.04
C GLU A 221 -18.49 0.94 25.88
N ARG A 222 -18.20 0.51 24.65
CA ARG A 222 -17.62 -0.81 24.36
C ARG A 222 -16.14 -0.88 24.73
N LEU A 223 -15.41 0.23 24.60
CA LEU A 223 -13.99 0.36 24.95
C LEU A 223 -13.78 0.56 26.46
N GLN A 224 -14.80 1.05 27.17
CA GLN A 224 -14.77 1.22 28.62
C GLN A 224 -14.98 -0.07 29.42
N LYS A 225 -15.25 -1.19 28.74
CA LYS A 225 -15.29 -2.50 29.40
C LYS A 225 -13.89 -2.85 29.90
N GLU A 226 -13.84 -3.52 31.05
CA GLU A 226 -12.58 -4.04 31.60
C GLU A 226 -11.83 -4.85 30.54
N ASP A 227 -10.53 -4.60 30.42
CA ASP A 227 -9.59 -5.24 29.49
C ASP A 227 -9.82 -5.06 27.98
N ALA A 228 -10.79 -4.24 27.53
CA ALA A 228 -11.09 -4.11 26.11
C ALA A 228 -9.89 -3.59 25.28
N GLU A 229 -9.14 -2.62 25.79
CA GLU A 229 -7.95 -2.09 25.10
C GLU A 229 -6.79 -3.11 25.11
N THR A 230 -6.63 -3.84 26.22
CA THR A 230 -5.66 -4.92 26.36
C THR A 230 -5.95 -6.04 25.35
N GLU A 231 -7.22 -6.49 25.27
CA GLU A 231 -7.67 -7.50 24.30
C GLU A 231 -7.36 -7.07 22.86
N VAL A 232 -7.64 -5.81 22.50
CA VAL A 232 -7.33 -5.24 21.19
C VAL A 232 -5.82 -5.29 20.91
N ALA A 233 -5.00 -4.89 21.88
CA ALA A 233 -3.55 -4.86 21.74
C ALA A 233 -2.95 -6.28 21.61
N GLU A 234 -3.38 -7.22 22.45
CA GLU A 234 -2.93 -8.61 22.41
C GLU A 234 -3.35 -9.31 21.12
N PHE A 235 -4.59 -9.07 20.66
CA PHE A 235 -5.08 -9.64 19.40
C PHE A 235 -4.31 -9.09 18.20
N ALA A 236 -4.09 -7.78 18.14
CA ALA A 236 -3.29 -7.17 17.08
C ALA A 236 -1.84 -7.68 17.11
N TYR A 237 -1.24 -7.78 18.30
CA TYR A 237 0.11 -8.31 18.49
C TYR A 237 0.22 -9.75 17.96
N ALA A 238 -0.75 -10.61 18.30
CA ALA A 238 -0.79 -12.00 17.85
C ALA A 238 -0.82 -12.11 16.32
N LEU A 239 -1.51 -11.20 15.64
CA LEU A 239 -1.62 -11.15 14.18
C LEU A 239 -0.45 -10.45 13.48
N GLY A 240 0.55 -9.97 14.23
CA GLY A 240 1.67 -9.23 13.66
C GLY A 240 1.32 -7.80 13.26
N LEU A 241 0.32 -7.21 13.91
CA LEU A 241 -0.16 -5.86 13.65
C LEU A 241 0.21 -4.92 14.81
N TYR A 242 0.29 -3.63 14.50
CA TYR A 242 0.12 -2.55 15.47
C TYR A 242 -1.36 -2.26 15.65
N ALA A 243 -1.77 -1.96 16.88
CA ALA A 243 -3.05 -1.33 17.20
C ALA A 243 -2.77 -0.02 17.94
N THR A 244 -3.35 1.08 17.47
CA THR A 244 -3.25 2.39 18.10
C THR A 244 -4.62 3.04 18.23
N PHE A 245 -4.79 3.84 19.27
CA PHE A 245 -6.07 4.47 19.65
C PHE A 245 -6.01 5.96 19.38
N HIS A 246 -6.97 6.48 18.63
CA HIS A 246 -7.06 7.88 18.21
C HIS A 246 -8.48 8.42 18.42
N HIS A 247 -9.04 8.27 19.63
CA HIS A 247 -10.46 8.54 19.89
C HIS A 247 -10.92 9.92 19.43
N GLU A 248 -10.07 10.95 19.51
CA GLU A 248 -10.37 12.30 19.06
C GLU A 248 -10.66 12.38 17.55
N TRP A 249 -10.02 11.51 16.77
CA TRP A 249 -10.15 11.41 15.31
C TRP A 249 -11.34 10.55 14.87
N SER A 250 -12.23 10.11 15.76
CA SER A 250 -13.39 9.32 15.35
C SER A 250 -14.43 10.15 14.61
N TRP A 251 -14.78 9.74 13.38
CA TRP A 251 -15.75 10.44 12.52
C TRP A 251 -17.09 9.71 12.39
N HIS A 252 -17.25 8.49 12.91
CA HIS A 252 -18.53 7.77 12.76
C HIS A 252 -19.66 8.47 13.53
N PHE A 253 -19.49 8.64 14.84
CA PHE A 253 -20.34 9.48 15.67
C PHE A 253 -19.42 10.20 16.64
N PRO A 254 -18.94 11.40 16.26
CA PRO A 254 -17.92 12.07 17.04
C PRO A 254 -18.31 12.25 18.52
N ASN A 255 -17.34 12.11 19.42
CA ASN A 255 -17.54 12.12 20.88
C ASN A 255 -18.39 10.97 21.45
N LYS A 256 -18.88 10.04 20.60
CA LYS A 256 -19.60 8.81 21.00
C LYS A 256 -18.88 7.55 20.57
N THR A 257 -18.13 7.60 19.48
CA THR A 257 -17.27 6.51 19.02
C THR A 257 -15.79 6.82 19.28
N GLY A 258 -15.01 5.79 19.58
CA GLY A 258 -13.55 5.85 19.56
C GLY A 258 -13.01 5.56 18.16
N LEU A 259 -11.69 5.46 18.03
CA LEU A 259 -11.03 5.02 16.80
C LEU A 259 -9.85 4.12 17.15
N ILE A 260 -9.83 2.94 16.55
CA ILE A 260 -8.72 1.98 16.62
C ILE A 260 -8.14 1.85 15.21
N LEU A 261 -6.85 2.11 15.07
CA LEU A 261 -6.09 1.97 13.83
C LEU A 261 -5.21 0.72 13.92
N TYR A 262 -5.44 -0.21 12.99
CA TYR A 262 -4.66 -1.43 12.81
C TYR A 262 -3.76 -1.32 11.58
N GLN A 263 -2.48 -1.63 11.73
CA GLN A 263 -1.49 -1.61 10.64
C GLN A 263 -0.55 -2.81 10.71
N PRO A 264 -0.13 -3.41 9.59
CA PRO A 264 0.91 -4.44 9.59
C PRO A 264 2.22 -3.93 10.20
N LYS A 265 2.95 -4.79 10.92
CA LYS A 265 4.29 -4.46 11.42
C LYS A 265 5.32 -4.41 10.28
N THR A 266 5.14 -5.24 9.25
CA THR A 266 5.91 -5.20 8.01
C THR A 266 5.61 -3.88 7.28
N PRO A 267 6.62 -3.00 7.12
CA PRO A 267 6.44 -1.78 6.36
C PRO A 267 6.04 -2.05 4.91
N PHE A 268 5.14 -1.24 4.36
CA PHE A 268 4.58 -1.46 3.03
C PHE A 268 5.64 -1.52 1.91
N HIS A 269 6.74 -0.77 2.00
CA HIS A 269 7.82 -0.83 1.01
C HIS A 269 8.52 -2.20 0.96
N LEU A 270 8.60 -2.93 2.08
CA LEU A 270 9.10 -4.31 2.09
C LEU A 270 8.08 -5.25 1.44
N THR A 271 6.79 -5.04 1.68
CA THR A 271 5.72 -5.76 0.99
C THR A 271 5.79 -5.54 -0.52
N LEU A 272 5.96 -4.30 -0.99
CA LEU A 272 6.15 -3.97 -2.41
C LEU A 272 7.35 -4.70 -3.01
N LYS A 273 8.51 -4.66 -2.32
CA LYS A 273 9.72 -5.34 -2.78
C LYS A 273 9.50 -6.85 -2.94
N ARG A 274 8.79 -7.48 -2.00
CA ARG A 274 8.43 -8.91 -2.09
C ARG A 274 7.42 -9.16 -3.20
N TRP A 275 6.45 -8.25 -3.36
CA TRP A 275 5.39 -8.35 -4.36
C TRP A 275 5.95 -8.43 -5.78
N ASP A 276 6.94 -7.60 -6.10
CA ASP A 276 7.46 -7.45 -7.47
C ASP A 276 8.01 -8.73 -8.08
N GLN A 277 8.53 -9.62 -7.25
CA GLN A 277 9.05 -10.92 -7.63
C GLN A 277 8.20 -12.06 -7.09
N SER A 278 6.95 -11.80 -6.69
CA SER A 278 6.14 -12.82 -6.04
C SER A 278 5.47 -13.75 -7.05
N PHE A 279 5.45 -15.04 -6.70
CA PHE A 279 4.65 -16.04 -7.39
C PHE A 279 3.16 -15.64 -7.45
N ARG A 280 2.61 -15.10 -6.36
CA ARG A 280 1.21 -14.66 -6.30
C ARG A 280 0.90 -13.56 -7.31
N LYS A 281 1.77 -12.54 -7.46
CA LYS A 281 1.63 -11.52 -8.51
C LYS A 281 1.55 -12.17 -9.89
N TRP A 282 2.46 -13.09 -10.18
CA TRP A 282 2.49 -13.80 -11.47
C TRP A 282 1.20 -14.59 -11.74
N ILE A 283 0.65 -15.26 -10.72
CA ILE A 283 -0.64 -15.95 -10.79
C ILE A 283 -1.77 -14.98 -11.11
N ILE A 284 -1.89 -13.87 -10.38
CA ILE A 284 -2.95 -12.87 -10.60
C ILE A 284 -2.87 -12.28 -12.01
N GLU A 285 -1.67 -11.94 -12.47
CA GLU A 285 -1.46 -11.36 -13.81
C GLU A 285 -1.83 -12.30 -14.95
N ARG A 286 -1.70 -13.62 -14.74
CA ARG A 286 -1.86 -14.63 -15.79
C ARG A 286 -3.04 -15.56 -15.56
N ARG A 287 -3.89 -15.27 -14.58
CA ARG A 287 -5.01 -16.10 -14.11
C ARG A 287 -5.81 -16.75 -15.25
N GLU A 288 -6.27 -15.95 -16.21
CA GLU A 288 -7.10 -16.45 -17.33
C GLU A 288 -6.31 -17.28 -18.35
N VAL A 289 -5.02 -17.00 -18.53
CA VAL A 289 -4.15 -17.80 -19.40
C VAL A 289 -3.83 -19.14 -18.73
N LEU A 290 -3.51 -19.12 -17.44
CA LEU A 290 -3.12 -20.30 -16.67
C LEU A 290 -4.24 -21.34 -16.56
N LYS A 291 -5.51 -20.91 -16.48
CA LYS A 291 -6.66 -21.82 -16.50
C LYS A 291 -6.77 -22.67 -17.77
N ASN A 292 -6.14 -22.23 -18.86
CA ASN A 292 -6.17 -22.92 -20.15
C ASN A 292 -4.95 -23.81 -20.41
N GLU A 293 -4.00 -23.87 -19.47
CA GLU A 293 -2.80 -24.69 -19.57
C GLU A 293 -3.15 -26.20 -19.61
N PRO A 294 -2.33 -27.04 -20.28
CA PRO A 294 -2.55 -28.47 -20.35
C PRO A 294 -2.17 -29.12 -19.01
N PHE A 295 -3.14 -29.21 -18.12
CA PHE A 295 -3.06 -29.90 -16.84
C PHE A 295 -4.16 -30.97 -16.75
N GLN A 296 -3.87 -32.09 -16.08
CA GLN A 296 -4.75 -33.27 -16.08
C GLN A 296 -6.13 -32.97 -15.47
N ASP A 297 -6.18 -32.23 -14.37
CA ASP A 297 -7.41 -31.79 -13.69
C ASP A 297 -7.55 -30.26 -13.78
N ARG A 298 -8.19 -29.81 -14.86
CA ARG A 298 -8.35 -28.37 -15.14
C ARG A 298 -9.20 -27.64 -14.11
N ASP A 299 -10.24 -28.30 -13.58
CA ASP A 299 -11.15 -27.67 -12.64
C ASP A 299 -10.43 -27.29 -11.35
N MET A 300 -9.53 -28.15 -10.91
CA MET A 300 -8.79 -27.84 -9.70
C MET A 300 -7.46 -27.12 -9.93
N LEU A 301 -6.86 -27.15 -11.13
CA LEU A 301 -5.92 -26.09 -11.50
C LEU A 301 -6.57 -24.71 -11.37
N ALA A 302 -7.79 -24.54 -11.90
CA ALA A 302 -8.54 -23.30 -11.77
C ALA A 302 -8.80 -22.97 -10.29
N LYS A 303 -9.27 -23.92 -9.49
CA LYS A 303 -9.47 -23.73 -8.04
C LYS A 303 -8.19 -23.28 -7.33
N THR A 304 -7.05 -23.92 -7.57
CA THR A 304 -5.76 -23.54 -6.96
C THR A 304 -5.33 -22.14 -7.37
N ILE A 305 -5.53 -21.75 -8.64
CA ILE A 305 -5.29 -20.38 -9.10
C ILE A 305 -6.17 -19.39 -8.32
N GLU A 306 -7.45 -19.71 -8.13
CA GLU A 306 -8.38 -18.86 -7.35
C GLU A 306 -7.98 -18.75 -5.89
N ASP A 307 -7.61 -19.88 -5.26
CA ASP A 307 -7.20 -19.95 -3.86
C ASP A 307 -5.96 -19.06 -3.64
N ILE A 308 -4.93 -19.19 -4.48
CA ILE A 308 -3.71 -18.36 -4.39
C ILE A 308 -4.01 -16.88 -4.66
N ALA A 309 -4.82 -16.58 -5.67
CA ALA A 309 -5.12 -15.21 -6.06
C ALA A 309 -5.89 -14.44 -4.97
N HIS A 310 -6.80 -15.12 -4.25
CA HIS A 310 -7.65 -14.48 -3.25
C HIS A 310 -7.16 -14.64 -1.81
N ASP A 311 -6.14 -15.47 -1.56
CA ASP A 311 -5.54 -15.61 -0.23
C ASP A 311 -4.72 -14.37 0.15
N ASN A 312 -5.25 -13.57 1.08
CA ASN A 312 -4.64 -12.32 1.55
C ASN A 312 -3.40 -12.58 2.42
N SER A 313 -3.20 -13.80 2.91
CA SER A 313 -2.09 -14.20 3.77
C SER A 313 -1.02 -15.00 3.03
N PHE A 314 -1.24 -15.26 1.73
CA PHE A 314 -0.32 -16.07 0.94
C PHE A 314 1.08 -15.42 0.88
N PRO A 315 2.14 -16.19 1.19
CA PRO A 315 3.49 -15.65 1.28
C PRO A 315 4.02 -15.16 -0.07
N LEU A 316 4.60 -13.96 -0.07
CA LEU A 316 5.07 -13.30 -1.29
C LEU A 316 6.49 -13.70 -1.70
N ASP A 317 7.27 -14.27 -0.79
CA ASP A 317 8.69 -14.57 -0.96
C ASP A 317 8.99 -16.04 -1.28
N ILE A 318 7.98 -16.88 -1.48
CA ILE A 318 8.18 -18.31 -1.77
C ILE A 318 8.90 -18.54 -3.10
N GLN A 319 9.80 -19.50 -3.11
CA GLN A 319 10.55 -19.92 -4.29
C GLN A 319 10.31 -21.37 -4.66
N SER A 320 9.64 -22.16 -3.81
CA SER A 320 9.43 -23.59 -4.09
C SER A 320 8.25 -24.16 -3.33
N TYR A 321 7.76 -25.32 -3.80
CA TYR A 321 6.67 -26.02 -3.11
C TYR A 321 7.09 -26.52 -1.72
N PRO A 322 8.30 -27.11 -1.51
CA PRO A 322 8.77 -27.45 -0.16
C PRO A 322 8.79 -26.25 0.79
N GLU A 323 9.22 -25.09 0.30
CA GLU A 323 9.22 -23.85 1.08
C GLU A 323 7.80 -23.37 1.41
N LEU A 324 6.87 -23.43 0.46
CA LEU A 324 5.46 -23.11 0.70
C LEU A 324 4.85 -24.02 1.77
N CYS A 325 5.16 -25.32 1.75
CA CYS A 325 4.74 -26.25 2.79
C CYS A 325 5.32 -25.88 4.15
N GLN A 326 6.63 -25.63 4.21
CA GLN A 326 7.34 -25.35 5.46
C GLN A 326 6.94 -24.02 6.08
N LYS A 327 6.84 -22.96 5.26
CA LYS A 327 6.58 -21.59 5.72
C LYS A 327 5.11 -21.27 5.88
N TYR A 328 4.21 -21.98 5.20
CA TYR A 328 2.80 -21.61 5.14
C TYR A 328 1.85 -22.77 5.44
N PHE A 329 1.81 -23.82 4.62
CA PHE A 329 0.78 -24.85 4.77
C PHE A 329 0.86 -25.63 6.08
N SER A 330 2.06 -26.03 6.49
CA SER A 330 2.26 -26.75 7.75
C SER A 330 1.97 -25.87 8.96
N PRO A 331 2.61 -24.70 9.14
CA PRO A 331 2.37 -23.89 10.32
C PRO A 331 0.96 -23.30 10.38
N PHE A 332 0.39 -22.82 9.27
CA PHE A 332 -0.86 -22.02 9.32
C PHE A 332 -2.12 -22.81 8.99
N LEU A 333 -2.03 -23.80 8.09
CA LEU A 333 -3.20 -24.62 7.70
C LEU A 333 -3.22 -25.98 8.39
N GLY A 334 -2.14 -26.34 9.10
CA GLY A 334 -2.08 -27.57 9.91
C GLY A 334 -1.91 -28.84 9.08
N PHE A 335 -1.42 -28.72 7.84
CA PHE A 335 -1.01 -29.88 7.05
C PHE A 335 0.37 -30.34 7.54
N ALA A 336 0.40 -31.33 8.42
CA ALA A 336 1.60 -31.70 9.17
C ALA A 336 2.65 -32.40 8.29
N THR A 337 2.25 -33.00 7.18
CA THR A 337 3.12 -33.76 6.29
C THR A 337 2.76 -33.63 4.80
N TYR A 338 3.70 -34.03 3.93
CA TYR A 338 3.54 -34.09 2.46
C TYR A 338 2.33 -34.90 1.97
N ASP A 339 1.76 -35.75 2.83
CA ASP A 339 0.72 -36.73 2.48
C ASP A 339 -0.69 -36.34 2.98
N GLU A 340 -0.81 -35.28 3.80
CA GLU A 340 -2.10 -34.78 4.32
C GLU A 340 -2.73 -33.69 3.45
N TYR A 341 -1.95 -33.08 2.56
CA TYR A 341 -2.49 -32.17 1.55
C TYR A 341 -3.09 -33.03 0.43
N PRO A 342 -4.29 -32.72 -0.09
CA PRO A 342 -4.87 -33.49 -1.18
C PRO A 342 -3.87 -33.58 -2.33
N HIS A 343 -3.42 -34.81 -2.69
CA HIS A 343 -2.34 -35.06 -3.66
C HIS A 343 -2.50 -34.27 -4.97
N TRP A 344 -3.76 -34.05 -5.36
CA TRP A 344 -4.18 -33.31 -6.53
C TRP A 344 -3.92 -31.79 -6.42
N GLN A 345 -4.12 -31.16 -5.26
CA GLN A 345 -3.76 -29.75 -5.06
C GLN A 345 -2.24 -29.53 -5.05
N LYS A 346 -1.48 -30.52 -4.57
CA LYS A 346 0.00 -30.50 -4.61
C LYS A 346 0.53 -30.41 -6.04
N GLU A 347 0.02 -31.26 -6.95
CA GLU A 347 0.44 -31.27 -8.35
C GLU A 347 0.19 -29.92 -9.05
N ALA A 348 -0.96 -29.29 -8.79
CA ALA A 348 -1.28 -27.98 -9.34
C ALA A 348 -0.31 -26.89 -8.86
N HIS A 349 0.03 -26.86 -7.56
CA HIS A 349 1.00 -25.91 -7.02
C HIS A 349 2.40 -26.11 -7.61
N ILE A 350 2.87 -27.36 -7.70
CA ILE A 350 4.18 -27.69 -8.28
C ILE A 350 4.23 -27.23 -9.73
N PHE A 351 3.21 -27.58 -10.52
CA PHE A 351 3.09 -27.20 -11.93
C PHE A 351 3.17 -25.68 -12.12
N LEU A 352 2.39 -24.92 -11.33
CA LEU A 352 2.37 -23.46 -11.42
C LEU A 352 3.71 -22.83 -11.01
N LEU A 353 4.36 -23.33 -9.95
CA LEU A 353 5.66 -22.83 -9.49
C LEU A 353 6.77 -23.09 -10.51
N GLU A 354 6.79 -24.26 -11.15
CA GLU A 354 7.75 -24.58 -12.21
C GLU A 354 7.57 -23.68 -13.43
N LYS A 355 6.32 -23.43 -13.85
CA LYS A 355 5.98 -22.49 -14.92
C LYS A 355 6.43 -21.07 -14.60
N TRP A 356 6.18 -20.61 -13.38
CA TRP A 356 6.63 -19.29 -12.94
C TRP A 356 8.15 -19.17 -13.02
N LYS A 357 8.90 -20.13 -12.48
CA LYS A 357 10.38 -20.17 -12.57
C LYS A 357 10.88 -20.15 -14.02
N ALA A 358 10.25 -20.92 -14.90
CA ALA A 358 10.61 -20.96 -16.31
C ALA A 358 10.42 -19.58 -16.97
N SER A 359 9.35 -18.85 -16.62
CA SER A 359 9.10 -17.50 -17.15
C SER A 359 10.15 -16.47 -16.68
N MET A 360 10.55 -16.53 -15.40
CA MET A 360 11.61 -15.66 -14.85
C MET A 360 12.98 -15.94 -15.52
N GLY A 361 13.24 -17.19 -15.90
CA GLY A 361 14.46 -17.56 -16.62
C GLY A 361 14.53 -17.08 -18.07
N GLN A 362 13.39 -16.86 -18.71
CA GLN A 362 13.31 -16.37 -20.09
C GLN A 362 13.48 -14.84 -20.17
N GLU A 363 12.91 -14.09 -19.22
CA GLU A 363 13.05 -12.63 -19.17
C GLU A 363 14.52 -12.19 -19.00
N ASN A 364 15.30 -12.93 -18.22
CA ASN A 364 16.73 -12.67 -18.03
C ASN A 364 17.60 -12.93 -19.28
N LYS A 365 17.10 -13.71 -20.25
CA LYS A 365 17.81 -13.97 -21.52
C LYS A 365 17.45 -12.94 -22.60
N GLY A 366 16.26 -12.33 -22.53
CA GLY A 366 15.79 -11.32 -23.49
C GLY A 366 16.29 -9.89 -23.24
N GLY A 367 16.84 -9.60 -22.05
CA GLY A 367 17.36 -8.26 -21.70
C GLY A 367 18.80 -7.96 -22.14
N LYS A 368 19.42 -8.82 -22.95
CA LYS A 368 20.77 -8.64 -23.54
C LYS A 368 20.72 -8.56 -25.07
N SER A 369 19.79 -7.78 -25.61
CA SER A 369 19.74 -7.48 -27.05
C SER A 369 19.87 -6.00 -27.29
#